data_AF-A0A091BD39-F1
#
_entry.id   AF-A0A091BD39-F1
#
_cell.length_a   1.000
_cell.length_b   1.000
_cell.length_c   1.000
_cell.angle_alpha   90.00
_cell.angle_beta   90.00
_cell.angle_gamma   90.00
#
_symmetry.space_group_name_H-M   'P 1'
#
loop_
_entity.id
_entity.type
_entity.pdbx_description
1 polymer ?
#
loop_
_entity_poly.entity_id
_entity_poly.type
_entity_poly.pdbx_seq_one_letter_code
_entity_poly.pdbx_strand_id
1 'polypeptide(L)'
;MHLSHCTTAFVATTALLTSKPSRSDATDISRAVDRHCRQIGCDESNTIAAIAWAMREPGHTLLAIRAGKKRAEQLRRRQPNEPELA
;
A
#
# COMPACT_ATOMS: atom_id res chain seq x y z
N MET A 1 -51.82 22.60 -9.86
CA MET A 1 -51.19 21.27 -10.02
C MET A 1 -49.83 21.48 -10.68
N HIS A 2 -48.77 21.39 -9.88
CA HIS A 2 -47.38 21.55 -10.29
C HIS A 2 -46.87 20.25 -10.92
N LEU A 3 -46.28 20.31 -12.12
CA LEU A 3 -45.39 19.25 -12.61
C LEU A 3 -44.08 19.88 -13.09
N SER A 4 -43.18 19.90 -12.13
CA SER A 4 -41.75 20.17 -12.25
C SER A 4 -41.10 19.13 -13.16
N HIS A 5 -40.58 19.57 -14.30
CA HIS A 5 -39.73 18.75 -15.17
C HIS A 5 -38.31 19.30 -15.06
N CYS A 6 -37.62 18.92 -13.98
CA CYS A 6 -36.18 19.13 -13.84
C CYS A 6 -35.47 18.09 -14.70
N THR A 7 -35.13 18.45 -15.93
CA THR A 7 -34.28 17.65 -16.81
C THR A 7 -32.84 17.76 -16.32
N THR A 8 -32.37 16.79 -15.54
CA THR A 8 -30.96 16.68 -15.16
C THR A 8 -30.15 16.17 -16.35
N ALA A 9 -29.39 17.07 -16.98
CA ALA A 9 -28.38 16.71 -17.96
C ALA A 9 -27.25 15.94 -17.26
N PHE A 10 -27.11 14.66 -17.60
CA PHE A 10 -26.02 13.80 -17.16
C PHE A 10 -24.74 14.21 -17.88
N VAL A 11 -23.84 14.90 -17.18
CA VAL A 11 -22.51 15.25 -17.69
C VAL A 11 -21.64 13.99 -17.63
N ALA A 12 -21.42 13.35 -18.78
CA ALA A 12 -20.46 12.27 -18.93
C ALA A 12 -19.03 12.80 -18.71
N THR A 13 -18.51 12.66 -17.47
CA THR A 13 -17.13 12.98 -17.13
C THR A 13 -16.40 11.74 -16.64
N THR A 14 -16.04 10.84 -17.55
CA THR A 14 -15.11 9.72 -17.33
C THR A 14 -14.56 9.35 -18.71
N ALA A 15 -13.27 9.33 -19.03
CA ALA A 15 -12.15 8.97 -18.20
C ALA A 15 -10.86 9.55 -18.82
N LEU A 16 -10.21 10.48 -18.11
CA LEU A 16 -8.76 10.57 -18.19
C LEU A 16 -8.23 9.48 -17.26
N LEU A 17 -8.05 8.27 -17.83
CA LEU A 17 -7.27 7.21 -17.22
C LEU A 17 -5.82 7.71 -17.12
N THR A 18 -5.55 8.48 -16.07
CA THR A 18 -4.20 8.70 -15.57
C THR A 18 -3.62 7.32 -15.29
N SER A 19 -2.85 6.81 -16.25
CA SER A 19 -1.96 5.69 -16.03
C SER A 19 -1.04 6.13 -14.90
N LYS A 20 -1.29 5.62 -13.69
CA LYS A 20 -0.37 5.83 -12.56
C LYS A 20 1.02 5.48 -13.08
N PRO A 21 2.05 6.30 -12.84
CA PRO A 21 3.40 5.96 -13.24
C PRO A 21 3.73 4.60 -12.63
N SER A 22 3.84 3.58 -13.49
CA SER A 22 4.24 2.25 -13.07
C SER A 22 5.69 2.37 -12.62
N ARG A 23 5.91 2.21 -11.32
CA ARG A 23 7.22 2.28 -10.71
C ARG A 23 8.06 1.11 -11.25
N SER A 24 9.10 1.37 -12.04
CA SER A 24 9.92 0.32 -12.67
C SER A 24 10.67 -0.54 -11.64
N ASP A 25 10.94 0.02 -10.46
CA ASP A 25 11.62 -0.58 -9.32
C ASP A 25 10.67 -1.26 -8.31
N ALA A 26 9.38 -1.40 -8.64
CA ALA A 26 8.36 -1.98 -7.76
C ALA A 26 8.75 -3.39 -7.26
N THR A 27 9.23 -4.26 -8.16
CA THR A 27 9.65 -5.63 -7.83
C THR A 27 10.83 -5.66 -6.86
N ASP A 28 11.77 -4.74 -7.02
CA ASP A 28 12.95 -4.67 -6.14
C ASP A 28 12.58 -4.16 -4.75
N ILE A 29 11.68 -3.18 -4.68
CA ILE A 29 11.15 -2.67 -3.41
C ILE A 29 10.40 -3.77 -2.67
N SER A 30 9.47 -4.46 -3.34
CA SER A 30 8.67 -5.51 -2.70
C SER A 30 9.55 -6.65 -2.19
N ARG A 31 10.52 -7.13 -2.99
CA ARG A 31 11.47 -8.18 -2.57
C ARG A 31 12.37 -7.74 -1.41
N ALA A 32 12.82 -6.48 -1.40
CA ALA A 32 13.67 -5.99 -0.33
C ALA A 32 12.91 -5.84 1.01
N VAL A 33 11.64 -5.40 0.95
CA VAL A 33 10.78 -5.27 2.13
C VAL A 33 10.32 -6.65 2.61
N ASP A 34 9.87 -7.55 1.72
CA ASP A 34 9.48 -8.93 2.06
C ASP A 34 10.60 -9.68 2.78
N ARG A 35 11.83 -9.68 2.23
CA ARG A 35 12.98 -10.33 2.88
C ARG A 35 13.23 -9.80 4.29
N HIS A 36 13.05 -8.50 4.49
CA HIS A 36 13.23 -7.89 5.80
C HIS A 36 12.09 -8.26 6.77
N CYS A 37 10.84 -8.25 6.31
CA CYS A 37 9.68 -8.69 7.08
C CYS A 37 9.87 -10.14 7.58
N ARG A 38 10.34 -11.05 6.72
CA ARG A 38 10.65 -12.43 7.11
C ARG A 38 11.76 -12.50 8.16
N GLN A 39 12.81 -11.68 8.02
CA GLN A 39 13.92 -11.65 8.96
C GLN A 39 13.50 -11.21 10.37
N ILE A 40 12.53 -10.29 10.48
CA ILE A 40 12.02 -9.81 11.78
C ILE A 40 10.78 -10.58 12.27
N GLY A 41 10.32 -11.58 11.52
CA GLY A 41 9.17 -12.42 11.86
C GLY A 41 7.82 -11.69 11.79
N CYS A 42 7.62 -10.81 10.80
CA CYS A 42 6.29 -10.29 10.50
C CYS A 42 5.38 -11.40 9.97
N ASP A 43 4.11 -11.35 10.36
CA ASP A 43 3.05 -12.12 9.68
C ASP A 43 2.83 -11.64 8.23
N GLU A 44 2.04 -12.41 7.47
CA GLU A 44 1.76 -12.13 6.06
C GLU A 44 0.99 -10.81 5.88
N SER A 45 0.04 -10.51 6.77
CA SER A 45 -0.76 -9.28 6.71
C SER A 45 0.10 -8.02 6.88
N ASN A 46 0.99 -8.04 7.88
CA ASN A 46 1.95 -6.96 8.16
C ASN A 46 2.97 -6.83 7.04
N THR A 47 3.37 -7.95 6.41
CA THR A 47 4.25 -7.94 5.24
C THR A 47 3.59 -7.24 4.06
N ILE A 48 2.34 -7.58 3.73
CA ILE A 48 1.57 -6.93 2.68
C ILE A 48 1.40 -5.43 2.99
N ALA A 49 1.07 -5.08 4.23
CA ALA A 49 0.90 -3.70 4.65
C ALA A 49 2.20 -2.88 4.55
N ALA A 50 3.36 -3.46 4.89
CA ALA A 50 4.67 -2.82 4.76
C ALA A 50 5.06 -2.61 3.29
N ILE A 51 4.82 -3.59 2.42
CA ILE A 51 5.06 -3.44 0.97
C ILE A 51 4.14 -2.37 0.38
N ALA A 52 2.84 -2.40 0.69
CA ALA A 52 1.90 -1.39 0.24
C ALA A 52 2.25 0.02 0.76
N TRP A 53 2.85 0.12 1.94
CA TRP A 53 3.41 1.38 2.44
C TRP A 53 4.59 1.85 1.58
N ALA A 54 5.58 0.98 1.36
CA ALA A 54 6.75 1.28 0.55
C ALA A 54 6.39 1.74 -0.87
N MET A 55 5.39 1.10 -1.49
CA MET A 55 4.92 1.44 -2.84
C MET A 55 4.25 2.81 -2.94
N ARG A 56 3.76 3.35 -1.82
CA ARG A 56 3.13 4.68 -1.78
C ARG A 56 4.15 5.81 -1.61
N GLU A 57 5.40 5.51 -1.28
CA GLU A 57 6.38 6.55 -0.99
C GLU A 57 6.83 7.30 -2.25
N PRO A 58 6.60 8.62 -2.32
CA PRO A 58 7.12 9.44 -3.40
C PRO A 58 8.62 9.65 -3.18
N GLY A 59 9.44 8.91 -3.92
CA GLY A 59 10.90 9.00 -3.81
C GLY A 59 11.61 7.89 -4.56
N HIS A 60 12.94 7.93 -4.60
CA HIS A 60 13.76 6.91 -5.24
C HIS A 60 13.73 5.57 -4.48
N THR A 61 14.14 4.48 -5.14
CA THR A 61 14.03 3.08 -4.68
C THR A 61 14.47 2.86 -3.23
N LEU A 62 15.65 3.37 -2.87
CA LEU A 62 16.20 3.17 -1.53
C LEU A 62 15.38 3.85 -0.43
N LEU A 63 14.76 5.00 -0.69
CA LEU A 63 13.88 5.66 0.28
C LEU A 63 12.61 4.86 0.50
N ALA A 64 11.99 4.36 -0.58
CA ALA A 64 10.82 3.50 -0.50
C ALA A 64 11.12 2.21 0.30
N ILE A 65 12.25 1.57 0.05
CA ILE A 65 12.70 0.40 0.82
C ILE A 65 12.89 0.77 2.30
N ARG A 66 13.58 1.87 2.60
CA ARG A 66 13.83 2.30 3.99
C ARG A 66 12.52 2.58 4.73
N ALA A 67 11.58 3.27 4.09
CA ALA A 67 10.26 3.54 4.65
C ALA A 67 9.46 2.25 4.88
N GLY A 68 9.47 1.33 3.90
CA GLY A 68 8.87 0.01 4.03
C GLY A 68 9.41 -0.80 5.21
N LYS A 69 10.75 -0.84 5.36
CA LYS A 69 11.41 -1.52 6.50
C LYS A 69 11.04 -0.90 7.84
N LYS A 70 11.11 0.44 7.94
CA LYS A 70 10.67 1.17 9.15
C LYS A 70 9.21 0.86 9.49
N ARG A 71 8.34 0.76 8.47
CA ARG A 71 6.94 0.39 8.67
C ARG A 71 6.79 -1.06 9.14
N ALA A 72 7.55 -1.99 8.57
CA ALA A 72 7.58 -3.38 9.00
C ALA A 72 7.96 -3.51 10.47
N GLU A 73 8.99 -2.79 10.94
CA GLU A 73 9.39 -2.76 12.35
C GLU A 73 8.27 -2.24 13.26
N GLN A 74 7.56 -1.19 12.84
CA GLN A 74 6.43 -0.65 13.59
C GLN A 74 5.27 -1.65 13.70
N LEU A 75 4.96 -2.35 12.60
CA LEU A 75 3.92 -3.35 12.56
C LEU A 75 4.29 -4.56 13.41
N ARG A 76 5.53 -5.05 13.29
CA ARG A 76 6.04 -6.18 14.09
C ARG A 76 5.95 -5.93 15.59
N ARG A 77 6.27 -4.72 16.05
CA ARG A 77 6.15 -4.33 17.47
C ARG A 77 4.71 -4.31 17.98
N ARG A 78 3.74 -4.15 17.08
CA ARG A 78 2.30 -4.13 17.40
C ARG A 78 1.64 -5.50 17.21
N GLN A 79 2.29 -6.37 16.45
CA GLN A 79 1.85 -7.74 16.28
C GLN A 79 1.87 -8.43 17.65
N PRO A 80 0.79 -9.12 18.04
CA PRO A 80 0.84 -9.96 19.22
C PRO A 80 2.00 -10.95 19.04
N ASN A 81 2.85 -11.09 20.05
CA ASN A 81 3.69 -12.28 20.10
C ASN A 81 2.71 -13.45 20.15
N GLU A 82 2.72 -14.30 19.13
CA GLU A 82 1.98 -15.55 19.23
C GLU A 82 2.38 -16.18 20.57
N PRO A 83 1.42 -16.47 21.47
CA PRO A 83 1.75 -17.27 22.62
C PRO A 83 2.26 -18.60 22.06
N GLU A 84 3.53 -18.88 22.34
CA GLU A 84 4.12 -20.20 22.16
C GLU A 84 3.18 -21.17 22.89
N LEU A 85 2.38 -21.90 22.13
CA LEU A 85 1.43 -22.86 22.67
C LEU A 85 2.22 -24.04 23.22
N ALA A 86 2.45 -23.99 24.54
CA ALA A 86 2.86 -25.06 25.46
C ALA A 86 4.31 -25.58 25.37
#